data_AF-A0A0J7J0M1-F1
#
_entry.id   AF-A0A0J7J0M1-F1
#
_cell.length_a   1.000
_cell.length_b   1.000
_cell.length_c   1.000
_cell.angle_alpha   90.00
_cell.angle_beta   90.00
_cell.angle_gamma   90.00
#
_symmetry.space_group_name_H-M   'P 1'
#
loop_
_entity.id
_entity.type
_entity.pdbx_description
1 polymer ?
#
loop_
_entity_poly.entity_id
_entity_poly.type
_entity_poly.pdbx_seq_one_letter_code
_entity_poly.pdbx_strand_id
1 'polypeptide(L)'
;MGVTPYPVSVPVITNPVAGQSVVLDAANPTSNALTVTWTDYDYGTTVNYTIEIAPKGSTNFVVAGTATEKQLAMTNFELNEAVQKISLPNGVSSEVDIHVIAKTESPGGVITKTSDVVTFKVTPYQPAYKDFYLVGGGTAVGWNAGGAQLLHNAANISEIYTYLSNNGDFRFLGQQDWNPINYSLNAPGMNDAYKYFNTWTPNLQPNAPENMTFTGDSGVYKMVIDQNAKSISITPSSISVLPTNLYLVGSINGWDAGAALPMTQVGDGVYEYTIAIPDGAEFKFIGQQSWGDQEWANIHTGGNSGFLGPKGDNNNIQYNGGGSTYKITANIKMGTYKVVPQ
;
A
#
# COMPACT_ATOMS: atom_id res chain seq x y z
N MET A 1 -57.80 -7.48 -2.11
CA MET A 1 -56.37 -7.43 -1.75
C MET A 1 -56.04 -5.99 -1.41
N GLY A 2 -55.76 -5.70 -0.14
CA GLY A 2 -55.41 -4.34 0.29
C GLY A 2 -54.04 -3.98 -0.26
N VAL A 3 -53.95 -2.87 -0.98
CA VAL A 3 -52.67 -2.33 -1.44
C VAL A 3 -52.04 -1.65 -0.22
N THR A 4 -51.04 -2.27 0.39
CA THR A 4 -50.24 -1.60 1.42
C THR A 4 -49.41 -0.53 0.70
N PRO A 5 -49.57 0.77 1.00
CA PRO A 5 -48.77 1.81 0.37
C PRO A 5 -47.28 1.51 0.59
N TYR A 6 -46.47 1.66 -0.46
CA TYR A 6 -45.02 1.54 -0.30
C TYR A 6 -44.53 2.58 0.72
N PRO A 7 -43.62 2.21 1.63
CA PRO A 7 -43.05 3.15 2.57
C PRO A 7 -42.34 4.27 1.81
N VAL A 8 -42.80 5.50 2.00
CA VAL A 8 -42.15 6.72 1.53
C VAL A 8 -41.01 7.15 2.46
N SER A 9 -40.93 6.57 3.65
CA SER A 9 -39.87 6.82 4.62
C SER A 9 -38.53 6.31 4.10
N VAL A 10 -37.52 7.16 4.21
CA VAL A 10 -36.11 6.85 3.96
C VAL A 10 -35.40 6.59 5.31
N PRO A 11 -34.19 6.02 5.32
CA PRO A 11 -33.38 5.98 6.52
C PRO A 11 -33.17 7.39 7.08
N VAL A 12 -33.15 7.52 8.40
CA VAL A 12 -32.89 8.80 9.09
C VAL A 12 -31.71 8.60 10.02
N ILE A 13 -30.60 9.26 9.70
CA ILE A 13 -29.38 9.20 10.51
C ILE A 13 -29.66 9.83 11.88
N THR A 14 -29.34 9.10 12.93
CA THR A 14 -29.44 9.55 14.33
C THR A 14 -28.08 9.86 14.94
N ASN A 15 -27.00 9.29 14.39
CA ASN A 15 -25.61 9.66 14.67
C ASN A 15 -24.76 9.45 13.41
N PRO A 16 -23.88 10.38 13.00
CA PRO A 16 -23.61 11.66 13.65
C PRO A 16 -24.78 12.65 13.57
N VAL A 17 -24.84 13.63 14.47
CA VAL A 17 -25.77 14.76 14.38
C VAL A 17 -25.11 15.93 13.63
N ALA A 18 -25.93 16.84 13.08
CA ALA A 18 -25.42 17.98 12.32
C ALA A 18 -24.43 18.83 13.14
N GLY A 19 -23.24 19.06 12.58
CA GLY A 19 -22.17 19.83 13.21
C GLY A 19 -21.37 19.09 14.29
N GLN A 20 -21.69 17.83 14.61
CA GLN A 20 -20.88 17.01 15.52
C GLN A 20 -19.43 16.96 15.07
N SER A 21 -18.49 17.05 16.02
CA SER A 21 -17.06 16.98 15.73
C SER A 21 -16.48 15.65 16.17
N VAL A 22 -15.73 15.02 15.28
CA VAL A 22 -14.95 13.81 15.53
C VAL A 22 -13.48 14.13 15.25
N VAL A 23 -12.65 14.03 16.29
CA VAL A 23 -11.18 14.15 16.16
C VAL A 23 -10.62 12.74 16.18
N LEU A 24 -9.93 12.35 15.11
CA LEU A 24 -9.39 11.00 14.99
C LEU A 24 -8.08 10.86 15.76
N ASP A 25 -7.95 9.74 16.46
CA ASP A 25 -6.82 9.47 17.35
C ASP A 25 -5.82 8.50 16.71
N ALA A 26 -4.67 9.06 16.32
CA ALA A 26 -3.55 8.33 15.75
C ALA A 26 -2.93 7.31 16.72
N ALA A 27 -3.02 7.55 18.04
CA ALA A 27 -2.44 6.68 19.04
C ALA A 27 -3.30 5.42 19.29
N ASN A 28 -4.59 5.47 18.95
CA ASN A 28 -5.56 4.41 19.20
C ASN A 28 -6.33 4.02 17.91
N PRO A 29 -5.65 3.53 16.87
CA PRO A 29 -6.23 3.33 15.53
C PRO A 29 -7.40 2.33 15.52
N THR A 30 -7.42 1.35 16.43
CA THR A 30 -8.47 0.31 16.50
C THR A 30 -9.60 0.67 17.46
N SER A 31 -9.51 1.78 18.20
CA SER A 31 -10.61 2.24 19.05
C SER A 31 -11.72 2.83 18.20
N ASN A 32 -12.98 2.63 18.60
CA ASN A 32 -14.14 3.19 17.92
C ASN A 32 -14.08 4.73 17.94
N ALA A 33 -14.15 5.35 16.76
CA ALA A 33 -14.17 6.80 16.59
C ALA A 33 -15.59 7.33 16.40
N LEU A 34 -16.39 6.64 15.60
CA LEU A 34 -17.76 7.01 15.29
C LEU A 34 -18.60 5.75 15.06
N THR A 35 -19.74 5.66 15.73
CA THR A 35 -20.76 4.65 15.42
C THR A 35 -21.89 5.32 14.68
N VAL A 36 -21.95 5.17 13.36
CA VAL A 36 -23.07 5.72 12.57
C VAL A 36 -24.31 4.91 12.92
N THR A 37 -25.39 5.57 13.29
CA THR A 37 -26.68 4.93 13.62
C THR A 37 -27.80 5.62 12.88
N TRP A 38 -28.82 4.85 12.51
CA TRP A 38 -30.01 5.38 11.83
C TRP A 38 -31.26 4.64 12.25
N THR A 39 -32.40 5.29 12.10
CA THR A 39 -33.70 4.60 12.06
C THR A 39 -34.09 4.34 10.62
N ASP A 40 -34.80 3.25 10.38
CA ASP A 40 -35.34 2.94 9.06
C ASP A 40 -36.63 2.13 9.20
N TYR A 41 -37.44 2.15 8.15
CA TYR A 41 -38.63 1.33 8.01
C TYR A 41 -38.33 -0.17 8.16
N ASP A 42 -39.29 -0.94 8.63
CA ASP A 42 -39.18 -2.39 8.66
C ASP A 42 -39.68 -2.99 7.35
N TYR A 43 -38.76 -3.40 6.49
CA TYR A 43 -39.06 -3.96 5.17
C TYR A 43 -39.55 -5.41 5.24
N GLY A 44 -39.52 -6.06 6.42
CA GLY A 44 -39.87 -7.48 6.56
C GLY A 44 -38.90 -8.43 5.84
N THR A 45 -37.72 -7.94 5.45
CA THR A 45 -36.65 -8.67 4.78
C THR A 45 -35.29 -8.09 5.17
N THR A 46 -34.20 -8.80 4.87
CA THR A 46 -32.84 -8.30 5.10
C THR A 46 -32.59 -7.04 4.26
N VAL A 47 -32.07 -6.01 4.91
CA VAL A 47 -31.66 -4.75 4.27
C VAL A 47 -30.14 -4.68 4.29
N ASN A 48 -29.53 -4.39 3.14
CA ASN A 48 -28.12 -4.07 3.07
C ASN A 48 -27.95 -2.56 3.04
N TYR A 49 -27.21 -2.02 3.99
CA TYR A 49 -26.92 -0.60 4.08
C TYR A 49 -25.53 -0.30 3.53
N THR A 50 -25.42 0.77 2.74
CA THR A 50 -24.15 1.37 2.33
C THR A 50 -24.07 2.76 2.93
N ILE A 51 -22.99 3.04 3.65
CA ILE A 51 -22.71 4.34 4.23
C ILE A 51 -21.70 5.00 3.31
N GLU A 52 -22.03 6.19 2.80
CA GLU A 52 -21.12 6.95 1.95
C GLU A 52 -20.89 8.36 2.50
N ILE A 53 -19.73 8.91 2.18
CA ILE A 53 -19.32 10.25 2.60
C ILE A 53 -18.80 11.07 1.42
N ALA A 54 -18.88 12.38 1.54
CA ALA A 54 -18.34 13.35 0.58
C ALA A 54 -17.86 14.62 1.30
N PRO A 55 -16.98 15.44 0.70
CA PRO A 55 -16.78 16.80 1.17
C PRO A 55 -18.12 17.55 1.14
N LYS A 56 -18.36 18.44 2.09
CA LYS A 56 -19.63 19.19 2.15
C LYS A 56 -20.02 19.80 0.80
N GLY A 57 -21.25 19.51 0.36
CA GLY A 57 -21.83 20.01 -0.88
C GLY A 57 -21.35 19.31 -2.16
N SER A 58 -20.46 18.32 -2.06
CA SER A 58 -20.06 17.49 -3.19
C SER A 58 -21.13 16.44 -3.52
N THR A 59 -21.30 16.14 -4.80
CA THR A 59 -22.14 15.01 -5.27
C THR A 59 -21.33 13.72 -5.45
N ASN A 60 -20.01 13.78 -5.30
CA ASN A 60 -19.12 12.62 -5.47
C ASN A 60 -18.92 11.94 -4.12
N PHE A 61 -19.84 11.03 -3.78
CA PHE A 61 -19.76 10.21 -2.58
C PHE A 61 -18.85 9.02 -2.76
N VAL A 62 -18.16 8.63 -1.69
CA VAL A 62 -17.35 7.40 -1.61
C VAL A 62 -17.85 6.52 -0.48
N VAL A 63 -17.77 5.20 -0.65
CA VAL A 63 -18.17 4.24 0.37
C VAL A 63 -17.24 4.30 1.58
N ALA A 64 -17.81 4.58 2.75
CA ALA A 64 -17.14 4.51 4.05
C ALA A 64 -17.28 3.11 4.69
N GLY A 65 -18.39 2.41 4.44
CA GLY A 65 -18.60 1.04 4.90
C GLY A 65 -19.98 0.49 4.56
N THR A 66 -20.24 -0.76 4.95
CA THR A 66 -21.52 -1.45 4.76
C THR A 66 -21.99 -2.12 6.05
N ALA A 67 -23.29 -2.30 6.21
CA ALA A 67 -23.89 -2.93 7.38
C ALA A 67 -25.18 -3.68 7.02
N THR A 68 -25.56 -4.67 7.83
CA THR A 68 -26.89 -5.31 7.81
C THR A 68 -27.73 -4.95 9.03
N GLU A 69 -27.09 -4.43 10.08
CA GLU A 69 -27.75 -3.80 11.21
C GLU A 69 -27.90 -2.29 10.98
N LYS A 70 -28.76 -1.63 11.76
CA LYS A 70 -29.00 -0.18 11.69
C LYS A 70 -27.90 0.65 12.37
N GLN A 71 -26.68 0.15 12.31
CA GLN A 71 -25.48 0.76 12.87
C GLN A 71 -24.22 0.31 12.12
N LEU A 72 -23.21 1.17 12.09
CA LEU A 72 -21.85 0.85 11.67
C LEU A 72 -20.86 1.51 12.63
N ALA A 73 -20.16 0.70 13.42
CA ALA A 73 -19.02 1.15 14.21
C ALA A 73 -17.80 1.31 13.29
N MET A 74 -17.19 2.50 13.29
CA MET A 74 -15.96 2.78 12.57
C MET A 74 -14.88 3.17 13.57
N THR A 75 -13.75 2.48 13.47
CA THR A 75 -12.54 2.79 14.23
C THR A 75 -11.88 4.09 13.76
N ASN A 76 -10.97 4.63 14.56
CA ASN A 76 -10.14 5.79 14.18
C ASN A 76 -9.46 5.56 12.83
N PHE A 77 -8.98 4.35 12.59
CA PHE A 77 -8.35 3.99 11.33
C PHE A 77 -9.34 3.97 10.15
N GLU A 78 -10.45 3.24 10.27
CA GLU A 78 -11.42 3.09 9.17
C GLU A 78 -12.04 4.43 8.76
N LEU A 79 -12.39 5.27 9.74
CA LEU A 79 -12.90 6.61 9.45
C LEU A 79 -11.81 7.50 8.84
N ASN A 80 -10.55 7.37 9.27
CA ASN A 80 -9.43 8.12 8.67
C ASN A 80 -9.25 7.73 7.20
N GLU A 81 -9.23 6.44 6.86
CA GLU A 81 -9.14 5.97 5.48
C GLU A 81 -10.29 6.47 4.61
N ALA A 82 -11.51 6.44 5.14
CA ALA A 82 -12.68 6.91 4.42
C ALA A 82 -12.53 8.41 4.07
N VAL A 83 -12.16 9.26 5.04
CA VAL A 83 -12.03 10.70 4.80
C VAL A 83 -10.81 11.07 3.95
N GLN A 84 -9.76 10.24 3.93
CA GLN A 84 -8.62 10.46 3.02
C GLN A 84 -9.01 10.26 1.55
N LYS A 85 -9.94 9.34 1.25
CA LYS A 85 -10.45 9.13 -0.13
C LYS A 85 -11.16 10.37 -0.69
N ILE A 86 -11.66 11.24 0.18
CA ILE A 86 -12.27 12.53 -0.20
C ILE A 86 -11.32 13.72 0.01
N SER A 87 -10.02 13.44 0.15
CA SER A 87 -8.94 14.44 0.21
C SER A 87 -9.08 15.47 1.34
N LEU A 88 -9.58 15.04 2.51
CA LEU A 88 -9.61 15.92 3.67
C LEU A 88 -8.17 16.22 4.16
N PRO A 89 -7.85 17.48 4.51
CA PRO A 89 -6.55 17.83 5.05
C PRO A 89 -6.31 17.24 6.45
N ASN A 90 -5.15 16.61 6.65
CA ASN A 90 -4.72 16.10 7.95
C ASN A 90 -4.64 17.22 9.00
N GLY A 91 -5.08 16.92 10.24
CA GLY A 91 -5.01 17.86 11.36
C GLY A 91 -5.95 19.06 11.26
N VAL A 92 -6.78 19.12 10.22
CA VAL A 92 -7.71 20.23 9.97
C VAL A 92 -9.15 19.74 10.07
N SER A 93 -9.91 20.30 11.01
CA SER A 93 -11.34 20.04 11.15
C SER A 93 -12.08 20.49 9.89
N SER A 94 -12.60 19.54 9.13
CA SER A 94 -13.27 19.77 7.85
C SER A 94 -14.70 19.23 7.87
N GLU A 95 -15.60 19.86 7.12
CA GLU A 95 -17.00 19.43 7.03
C GLU A 95 -17.17 18.28 6.02
N VAL A 96 -17.85 17.22 6.45
CA VAL A 96 -18.12 16.00 5.70
C VAL A 96 -19.63 15.76 5.67
N ASP A 97 -20.15 15.51 4.48
CA ASP A 97 -21.53 15.06 4.27
C ASP A 97 -21.58 13.53 4.32
N ILE A 98 -22.54 12.97 5.05
CA ILE A 98 -22.80 11.53 5.16
C ILE A 98 -24.25 11.22 4.81
N HIS A 99 -24.46 10.12 4.10
CA HIS A 99 -25.79 9.54 3.89
C HIS A 99 -25.78 8.02 4.02
N VAL A 100 -26.96 7.43 4.21
CA VAL A 100 -27.16 5.98 4.29
C VAL A 100 -28.07 5.54 3.15
N ILE A 101 -27.61 4.56 2.38
CA ILE A 101 -28.37 3.93 1.30
C ILE A 101 -28.84 2.56 1.80
N ALA A 102 -30.16 2.39 1.93
CA ALA A 102 -30.80 1.12 2.21
C ALA A 102 -31.17 0.41 0.90
N LYS A 103 -30.74 -0.85 0.75
CA LYS A 103 -31.07 -1.70 -0.40
C LYS A 103 -31.75 -2.99 0.05
N THR A 104 -32.92 -3.28 -0.50
CA THR A 104 -33.59 -4.58 -0.36
C THR A 104 -33.74 -5.24 -1.72
N GLU A 105 -33.56 -6.56 -1.75
CA GLU A 105 -33.74 -7.37 -2.96
C GLU A 105 -34.79 -8.45 -2.71
N SER A 106 -35.72 -8.61 -3.64
CA SER A 106 -36.78 -9.60 -3.59
C SER A 106 -37.10 -10.11 -5.00
N PRO A 107 -37.86 -11.21 -5.15
CA PRO A 107 -38.34 -11.64 -6.46
C PRO A 107 -39.15 -10.57 -7.21
N GLY A 108 -39.74 -9.61 -6.47
CA GLY A 108 -40.48 -8.48 -7.03
C GLY A 108 -39.62 -7.29 -7.49
N GLY A 109 -38.30 -7.37 -7.33
CA GLY A 109 -37.34 -6.34 -7.74
C GLY A 109 -36.47 -5.81 -6.60
N VAL A 110 -35.71 -4.77 -6.92
CA VAL A 110 -34.77 -4.08 -6.02
C VAL A 110 -35.37 -2.74 -5.59
N ILE A 111 -35.36 -2.45 -4.30
CA ILE A 111 -35.73 -1.15 -3.76
C ILE A 111 -34.49 -0.51 -3.14
N THR A 112 -34.22 0.73 -3.52
CA THR A 112 -33.15 1.56 -2.96
C THR A 112 -33.73 2.84 -2.38
N LYS A 113 -33.35 3.18 -1.15
CA LYS A 113 -33.73 4.42 -0.45
C LYS A 113 -32.49 5.07 0.13
N THR A 114 -32.33 6.36 -0.10
CA THR A 114 -31.21 7.15 0.43
C THR A 114 -31.73 8.11 1.48
N SER A 115 -31.04 8.20 2.62
CA SER A 115 -31.35 9.17 3.66
C SER A 115 -31.16 10.61 3.18
N ASP A 116 -31.68 11.55 3.94
CA ASP A 116 -31.17 12.92 3.86
C ASP A 116 -29.69 12.95 4.28
N VAL A 117 -28.97 13.94 3.76
CA VAL A 117 -27.56 14.19 4.10
C VAL A 117 -27.47 14.82 5.48
N VAL A 118 -26.56 14.31 6.32
CA VAL A 118 -26.13 14.98 7.55
C VAL A 118 -24.70 15.50 7.35
N THR A 119 -24.46 16.77 7.68
CA THR A 119 -23.10 17.34 7.68
C THR A 119 -22.52 17.30 9.07
N PHE A 120 -21.35 16.69 9.25
CA PHE A 120 -20.59 16.68 10.49
C PHE A 120 -19.14 17.11 10.24
N LYS A 121 -18.31 17.20 11.28
CA LYS A 121 -16.91 17.61 11.18
C LYS A 121 -15.98 16.46 11.54
N VAL A 122 -14.96 16.23 10.74
CA VAL A 122 -13.89 15.27 11.02
C VAL A 122 -12.54 15.98 10.99
N THR A 123 -11.68 15.67 11.96
CA THR A 123 -10.27 16.05 11.95
C THR A 123 -9.45 14.76 11.73
N PRO A 124 -9.00 14.50 10.49
CA PRO A 124 -8.15 13.35 10.19
C PRO A 124 -6.76 13.49 10.81
N TYR A 125 -6.03 12.38 10.91
CA TYR A 125 -4.61 12.38 11.26
C TYR A 125 -3.78 11.80 10.13
N GLN A 126 -2.53 12.24 10.04
CA GLN A 126 -1.52 11.50 9.28
C GLN A 126 -1.06 10.32 10.13
N PRO A 127 -1.29 9.06 9.74
CA PRO A 127 -0.75 7.95 10.52
C PRO A 127 0.78 8.03 10.49
N ALA A 128 1.40 7.84 11.66
CA ALA A 128 2.85 7.72 11.76
C ALA A 128 3.25 6.32 11.27
N TYR A 129 3.50 6.21 9.98
CA TYR A 129 3.99 4.98 9.38
C TYR A 129 5.44 4.73 9.81
N LYS A 130 5.73 3.45 10.06
CA LYS A 130 7.05 2.94 10.45
C LYS A 130 7.83 2.58 9.20
N ASP A 131 9.12 2.85 9.24
CA ASP A 131 10.05 2.24 8.31
C ASP A 131 10.28 0.77 8.68
N PHE A 132 10.40 -0.06 7.64
CA PHE A 132 10.81 -1.45 7.76
C PHE A 132 12.11 -1.64 6.99
N TYR A 133 13.12 -2.12 7.70
CA TYR A 133 14.42 -2.47 7.13
C TYR A 133 14.57 -3.99 7.17
N LEU A 134 14.55 -4.62 6.00
CA LEU A 134 14.73 -6.05 5.84
C LEU A 134 16.20 -6.43 6.12
N VAL A 135 16.41 -7.47 6.92
CA VAL A 135 17.74 -8.03 7.22
C VAL A 135 17.64 -9.55 7.41
N GLY A 136 18.61 -10.31 6.92
CA GLY A 136 18.57 -11.77 7.05
C GLY A 136 19.47 -12.52 6.10
N GLY A 137 19.98 -13.68 6.53
CA GLY A 137 20.74 -14.58 5.66
C GLY A 137 19.95 -15.08 4.44
N GLY A 138 18.61 -15.08 4.54
CA GLY A 138 17.70 -15.37 3.44
C GLY A 138 17.44 -14.24 2.46
N THR A 139 18.04 -13.06 2.65
CA THR A 139 17.72 -11.84 1.90
C THR A 139 18.91 -11.37 1.07
N ALA A 140 18.68 -10.45 0.14
CA ALA A 140 19.75 -9.83 -0.66
C ALA A 140 20.83 -9.11 0.18
N VAL A 141 20.51 -8.67 1.40
CA VAL A 141 21.41 -7.88 2.26
C VAL A 141 22.20 -8.73 3.27
N GLY A 142 21.79 -9.98 3.51
CA GLY A 142 22.43 -10.82 4.53
C GLY A 142 22.21 -10.31 5.96
N TRP A 143 22.99 -10.82 6.91
CA TRP A 143 22.99 -10.36 8.31
C TRP A 143 23.82 -9.08 8.50
N ASN A 144 23.47 -8.02 7.76
CA ASN A 144 24.10 -6.71 7.84
C ASN A 144 23.07 -5.64 8.26
N ALA A 145 22.96 -5.37 9.55
CA ALA A 145 22.02 -4.37 10.07
C ALA A 145 22.34 -2.94 9.58
N GLY A 146 23.62 -2.56 9.53
CA GLY A 146 24.05 -1.24 9.03
C GLY A 146 23.73 -1.00 7.55
N GLY A 147 23.57 -2.09 6.79
CA GLY A 147 23.15 -2.05 5.38
C GLY A 147 21.70 -2.45 5.15
N ALA A 148 20.90 -2.68 6.21
CA ALA A 148 19.56 -3.27 6.10
C ALA A 148 18.70 -2.54 5.07
N GLN A 149 17.92 -3.31 4.32
CA GLN A 149 17.23 -2.87 3.11
C GLN A 149 15.91 -2.20 3.47
N LEU A 150 15.83 -0.88 3.33
CA LEU A 150 14.59 -0.13 3.51
C LEU A 150 13.54 -0.57 2.46
N LEU A 151 12.28 -0.70 2.89
CA LEU A 151 11.12 -0.90 2.01
C LEU A 151 10.55 0.45 1.55
N HIS A 152 9.93 0.47 0.37
CA HIS A 152 9.21 1.63 -0.17
C HIS A 152 7.93 1.86 0.63
N ASN A 153 7.79 3.04 1.25
CA ASN A 153 6.55 3.41 1.93
C ASN A 153 5.62 4.18 0.99
N ALA A 154 4.40 3.67 0.84
CA ALA A 154 3.29 4.30 0.14
C ALA A 154 2.06 4.31 1.09
N ALA A 155 1.89 5.42 1.80
CA ALA A 155 0.93 5.52 2.91
C ALA A 155 1.11 4.36 3.92
N ASN A 156 0.08 3.57 4.19
CA ASN A 156 0.12 2.46 5.14
C ASN A 156 0.79 1.20 4.62
N ILE A 157 1.20 1.19 3.37
CA ILE A 157 1.86 0.07 2.75
C ILE A 157 3.37 0.30 2.77
N SER A 158 4.12 -0.68 3.25
CA SER A 158 5.56 -0.77 3.07
C SER A 158 5.85 -1.96 2.17
N GLU A 159 6.50 -1.76 1.02
CA GLU A 159 6.65 -2.81 0.02
C GLU A 159 8.02 -2.82 -0.65
N ILE A 160 8.41 -3.96 -1.20
CA ILE A 160 9.60 -4.08 -2.04
C ILE A 160 9.53 -5.31 -2.92
N TYR A 161 10.14 -5.24 -4.10
CA TYR A 161 10.53 -6.42 -4.87
C TYR A 161 11.96 -6.80 -4.48
N THR A 162 12.16 -7.99 -3.90
CA THR A 162 13.50 -8.36 -3.43
C THR A 162 13.74 -9.87 -3.56
N TYR A 163 15.00 -10.26 -3.68
CA TYR A 163 15.39 -11.66 -3.72
C TYR A 163 15.32 -12.29 -2.32
N LEU A 164 14.66 -13.45 -2.24
CA LEU A 164 14.60 -14.31 -1.07
C LEU A 164 15.16 -15.71 -1.41
N SER A 165 15.89 -16.30 -0.48
CA SER A 165 16.40 -17.67 -0.59
C SER A 165 15.48 -18.64 0.12
N ASN A 166 15.23 -19.81 -0.48
CA ASN A 166 14.52 -20.92 0.14
C ASN A 166 15.16 -21.29 1.50
N ASN A 167 14.32 -21.51 2.52
CA ASN A 167 14.70 -21.75 3.92
C ASN A 167 15.58 -20.63 4.51
N GLY A 168 15.52 -19.44 3.93
CA GLY A 168 16.28 -18.29 4.37
C GLY A 168 15.63 -17.59 5.56
N ASP A 169 16.41 -17.34 6.60
CA ASP A 169 15.96 -16.59 7.77
C ASP A 169 16.11 -15.08 7.57
N PHE A 170 15.13 -14.32 8.06
CA PHE A 170 15.15 -12.87 8.10
C PHE A 170 14.29 -12.30 9.23
N ARG A 171 14.37 -10.99 9.42
CA ARG A 171 13.45 -10.19 10.24
C ARG A 171 13.41 -8.77 9.69
N PHE A 172 12.63 -7.90 10.32
CA PHE A 172 12.70 -6.47 10.06
C PHE A 172 13.25 -5.70 11.26
N LEU A 173 13.96 -4.62 10.96
CA LEU A 173 14.42 -3.63 11.92
C LEU A 173 13.63 -2.34 11.69
N GLY A 174 13.53 -1.49 12.72
CA GLY A 174 13.01 -0.12 12.58
C GLY A 174 14.08 0.90 12.19
N GLN A 175 15.33 0.46 12.04
CA GLN A 175 16.50 1.28 11.74
C GLN A 175 17.60 0.42 11.09
N GLN A 176 18.62 1.04 10.50
CA GLN A 176 19.84 0.35 10.04
C GLN A 176 20.81 0.04 11.19
N ASP A 177 20.28 -0.58 12.23
CA ASP A 177 21.00 -1.07 13.41
C ASP A 177 20.15 -2.16 14.08
N TRP A 178 20.79 -3.10 14.78
CA TRP A 178 20.11 -4.21 15.46
C TRP A 178 19.11 -3.75 16.51
N ASN A 179 19.31 -2.57 17.09
CA ASN A 179 18.53 -2.05 18.21
C ASN A 179 18.17 -0.57 17.97
N PRO A 180 17.09 -0.06 18.59
CA PRO A 180 16.24 -0.75 19.58
C PRO A 180 15.03 -1.48 18.99
N ILE A 181 14.65 -1.23 17.73
CA ILE A 181 13.36 -1.69 17.19
C ILE A 181 13.56 -2.87 16.25
N ASN A 182 12.84 -3.96 16.51
CA ASN A 182 12.75 -5.15 15.66
C ASN A 182 11.26 -5.51 15.46
N TYR A 183 10.95 -6.14 14.34
CA TYR A 183 9.61 -6.62 14.01
C TYR A 183 9.66 -8.08 13.53
N SER A 184 8.79 -8.90 14.10
CA SER A 184 8.68 -10.33 13.85
C SER A 184 7.22 -10.81 13.97
N LEU A 185 7.00 -12.10 13.72
CA LEU A 185 5.66 -12.69 13.75
C LEU A 185 5.11 -12.74 15.18
N ASN A 186 3.81 -12.46 15.35
CA ASN A 186 3.09 -12.65 16.60
C ASN A 186 2.77 -14.14 16.80
N ALA A 187 3.80 -14.94 17.10
CA ALA A 187 3.71 -16.39 17.28
C ALA A 187 4.28 -16.83 18.64
N PRO A 188 3.89 -18.02 19.15
CA PRO A 188 4.48 -18.60 20.37
C PRO A 188 6.01 -18.75 20.26
N GLY A 189 6.72 -18.47 21.35
CA GLY A 189 8.18 -18.56 21.42
C GLY A 189 8.95 -17.34 20.90
N MET A 190 8.27 -16.39 20.23
CA MET A 190 8.87 -15.14 19.78
C MET A 190 9.05 -14.16 20.94
N ASN A 191 10.09 -13.35 20.87
CA ASN A 191 10.34 -12.24 21.81
C ASN A 191 9.15 -11.26 21.76
N ASP A 192 8.50 -11.06 22.91
CA ASP A 192 7.30 -10.23 23.03
C ASP A 192 7.52 -8.79 22.54
N ALA A 193 8.73 -8.25 22.73
CA ALA A 193 9.07 -6.90 22.28
C ALA A 193 9.10 -6.76 20.75
N TYR A 194 9.22 -7.87 20.01
CA TYR A 194 9.39 -7.87 18.56
C TYR A 194 8.11 -8.29 17.82
N LYS A 195 7.09 -8.80 18.53
CA LYS A 195 5.84 -9.24 17.91
C LYS A 195 5.11 -8.06 17.26
N TYR A 196 4.98 -8.12 15.94
CA TYR A 196 4.31 -7.08 15.16
C TYR A 196 3.25 -7.67 14.22
N PHE A 197 3.60 -8.67 13.42
CA PHE A 197 2.70 -9.19 12.38
C PHE A 197 1.67 -10.16 12.97
N ASN A 198 0.39 -9.85 12.82
CA ASN A 198 -0.73 -10.69 13.25
C ASN A 198 -1.17 -11.70 12.18
N THR A 199 -0.93 -11.38 10.91
CA THR A 199 -1.30 -12.22 9.76
C THR A 199 -0.14 -12.28 8.78
N TRP A 200 0.15 -13.46 8.24
CA TRP A 200 1.21 -13.66 7.26
C TRP A 200 0.86 -14.74 6.22
N THR A 201 1.57 -14.74 5.09
CA THR A 201 1.39 -15.74 4.03
C THR A 201 1.91 -17.13 4.43
N PRO A 202 1.39 -18.22 3.81
CA PRO A 202 1.79 -19.59 4.16
C PRO A 202 3.26 -19.95 3.91
N ASN A 203 3.95 -19.18 3.05
CA ASN A 203 5.38 -19.33 2.75
C ASN A 203 6.29 -18.65 3.79
N LEU A 204 5.77 -18.38 4.98
CA LEU A 204 6.48 -17.74 6.08
C LEU A 204 6.14 -18.44 7.40
N GLN A 205 7.17 -18.79 8.18
CA GLN A 205 7.00 -19.46 9.47
C GLN A 205 7.86 -18.80 10.56
N PRO A 206 7.43 -18.83 11.84
CA PRO A 206 8.21 -18.29 12.93
C PRO A 206 9.51 -19.09 13.15
N ASN A 207 10.61 -18.38 13.40
CA ASN A 207 11.89 -18.94 13.81
C ASN A 207 12.38 -18.23 15.08
N ALA A 208 11.99 -18.82 16.22
CA ALA A 208 12.18 -18.23 17.52
C ALA A 208 13.67 -18.02 17.90
N PRO A 209 14.01 -16.97 18.67
CA PRO A 209 13.07 -16.03 19.28
C PRO A 209 12.77 -14.77 18.46
N GLU A 210 13.45 -14.54 17.33
CA GLU A 210 13.47 -13.21 16.70
C GLU A 210 13.16 -13.23 15.20
N ASN A 211 13.45 -14.34 14.52
CA ASN A 211 13.46 -14.41 13.07
C ASN A 211 12.17 -15.06 12.53
N MET A 212 12.04 -15.00 11.22
CA MET A 212 11.08 -15.76 10.43
C MET A 212 11.83 -16.44 9.29
N THR A 213 11.38 -17.62 8.89
CA THR A 213 11.96 -18.38 7.79
C THR A 213 11.04 -18.29 6.59
N PHE A 214 11.60 -17.89 5.45
CA PHE A 214 10.93 -17.99 4.15
C PHE A 214 10.98 -19.44 3.65
N THR A 215 9.83 -20.01 3.29
CA THR A 215 9.72 -21.42 2.87
C THR A 215 9.36 -21.61 1.39
N GLY A 216 9.26 -20.52 0.62
CA GLY A 216 9.06 -20.58 -0.82
C GLY A 216 10.35 -20.91 -1.59
N ASP A 217 10.23 -21.06 -2.90
CA ASP A 217 11.38 -21.24 -3.80
C ASP A 217 12.27 -19.99 -3.83
N SER A 218 13.57 -20.17 -4.06
CA SER A 218 14.47 -19.02 -4.18
C SER A 218 14.14 -18.19 -5.42
N GLY A 219 14.07 -16.87 -5.26
CA GLY A 219 13.75 -15.96 -6.36
C GLY A 219 13.36 -14.57 -5.86
N VAL A 220 12.94 -13.71 -6.79
CA VAL A 220 12.42 -12.37 -6.49
C VAL A 220 10.94 -12.45 -6.15
N TYR A 221 10.58 -11.84 -5.02
CA TYR A 221 9.21 -11.78 -4.50
C TYR A 221 8.80 -10.33 -4.29
N LYS A 222 7.50 -10.04 -4.43
CA LYS A 222 6.89 -8.84 -3.87
C LYS A 222 6.59 -9.10 -2.41
N MET A 223 7.16 -8.27 -1.55
CA MET A 223 6.85 -8.21 -0.13
C MET A 223 5.99 -6.97 0.12
N VAL A 224 4.87 -7.13 0.83
CA VAL A 224 3.95 -6.06 1.16
C VAL A 224 3.57 -6.17 2.63
N ILE A 225 3.82 -5.11 3.39
CA ILE A 225 3.42 -4.96 4.78
C ILE A 225 2.28 -3.93 4.82
N ASP A 226 1.12 -4.35 5.32
CA ASP A 226 0.07 -3.42 5.70
C ASP A 226 0.22 -3.09 7.19
N GLN A 227 0.58 -1.84 7.47
CA GLN A 227 0.88 -1.40 8.82
C GLN A 227 -0.34 -1.27 9.73
N ASN A 228 -1.53 -1.15 9.15
CA ASN A 228 -2.78 -1.05 9.90
C ASN A 228 -3.31 -2.44 10.23
N ALA A 229 -3.35 -3.32 9.23
CA ALA A 229 -3.70 -4.72 9.44
C ALA A 229 -2.61 -5.47 10.24
N LYS A 230 -1.40 -4.89 10.33
CA LYS A 230 -0.19 -5.54 10.83
C LYS A 230 0.00 -6.90 10.15
N SER A 231 -0.10 -6.91 8.83
CA SER A 231 0.02 -8.12 8.03
C SER A 231 1.24 -8.04 7.12
N ILE A 232 1.77 -9.20 6.76
CA ILE A 232 2.81 -9.33 5.74
C ILE A 232 2.38 -10.33 4.66
N SER A 233 2.53 -9.95 3.40
CA SER A 233 2.34 -10.84 2.26
C SER A 233 3.60 -10.92 1.41
N ILE A 234 3.94 -12.13 1.00
CA ILE A 234 5.10 -12.42 0.16
C ILE A 234 4.61 -13.24 -1.04
N THR A 235 4.53 -12.62 -2.21
CA THR A 235 4.03 -13.23 -3.45
C THR A 235 5.13 -13.27 -4.53
N PRO A 236 5.17 -14.30 -5.39
CA PRO A 236 6.16 -14.34 -6.46
C PRO A 236 6.09 -13.10 -7.34
N SER A 237 7.24 -12.52 -7.68
CA SER A 237 7.32 -11.47 -8.69
C SER A 237 6.93 -12.01 -10.07
N SER A 238 6.37 -11.16 -10.94
CA SER A 238 6.16 -11.50 -12.36
C SER A 238 7.48 -11.81 -13.08
N ILE A 239 8.60 -11.30 -12.55
CA ILE A 239 9.96 -11.64 -12.94
C ILE A 239 10.70 -12.13 -11.71
N SER A 240 10.76 -13.45 -11.52
CA SER A 240 11.30 -14.09 -10.32
C SER A 240 12.79 -14.42 -10.39
N VAL A 241 13.40 -14.34 -11.58
CA VAL A 241 14.82 -14.63 -11.80
C VAL A 241 15.61 -13.35 -12.03
N LEU A 242 16.86 -13.33 -11.58
CA LEU A 242 17.78 -12.24 -11.89
C LEU A 242 18.16 -12.31 -13.38
N PRO A 243 18.22 -11.15 -14.07
CA PRO A 243 18.65 -11.13 -15.47
C PRO A 243 20.13 -11.50 -15.57
N THR A 244 20.53 -12.07 -16.70
CA THR A 244 21.96 -12.27 -17.00
C THR A 244 22.62 -10.95 -17.42
N ASN A 245 21.92 -10.16 -18.22
CA ASN A 245 22.37 -8.86 -18.74
C ASN A 245 21.32 -7.81 -18.42
N LEU A 246 21.74 -6.56 -18.24
CA LEU A 246 20.83 -5.44 -18.07
C LEU A 246 21.20 -4.32 -19.03
N TYR A 247 20.20 -3.68 -19.62
CA TYR A 247 20.36 -2.58 -20.55
C TYR A 247 19.54 -1.39 -20.10
N LEU A 248 20.06 -0.19 -20.35
CA LEU A 248 19.38 1.07 -20.13
C LEU A 248 18.74 1.53 -21.45
N VAL A 249 17.44 1.81 -21.42
CA VAL A 249 16.66 2.30 -22.57
C VAL A 249 15.83 3.51 -22.13
N GLY A 250 15.69 4.51 -23.00
CA GLY A 250 14.89 5.68 -22.66
C GLY A 250 14.98 6.80 -23.68
N SER A 251 14.51 7.98 -23.29
CA SER A 251 14.66 9.22 -24.07
C SER A 251 16.11 9.46 -24.55
N ILE A 252 17.10 9.09 -23.72
CA ILE A 252 18.54 9.20 -24.01
C ILE A 252 19.03 8.41 -25.24
N ASN A 253 18.30 7.37 -25.65
CA ASN A 253 18.59 6.60 -26.86
C ASN A 253 17.36 6.53 -27.80
N GLY A 254 16.41 7.45 -27.65
CA GLY A 254 15.22 7.54 -28.51
C GLY A 254 14.23 6.39 -28.33
N TRP A 255 14.19 5.74 -27.17
CA TRP A 255 13.34 4.58 -26.87
C TRP A 255 13.59 3.37 -27.79
N ASP A 256 14.76 3.30 -28.43
CA ASP A 256 15.16 2.15 -29.23
C ASP A 256 15.68 1.02 -28.32
N ALA A 257 14.83 0.03 -28.06
CA ALA A 257 15.21 -1.14 -27.28
C ALA A 257 16.26 -2.01 -27.98
N GLY A 258 16.30 -2.02 -29.32
CA GLY A 258 17.31 -2.73 -30.11
C GLY A 258 18.72 -2.12 -29.96
N ALA A 259 18.78 -0.82 -29.68
CA ALA A 259 19.99 -0.08 -29.39
C ALA A 259 20.12 0.29 -27.89
N ALA A 260 19.47 -0.45 -26.99
CA ALA A 260 19.58 -0.20 -25.55
C ALA A 260 21.04 -0.35 -25.08
N LEU A 261 21.44 0.52 -24.15
CA LEU A 261 22.82 0.67 -23.71
C LEU A 261 23.19 -0.44 -22.71
N PRO A 262 24.19 -1.29 -22.98
CA PRO A 262 24.56 -2.37 -22.06
C PRO A 262 25.15 -1.81 -20.75
N MET A 263 24.61 -2.24 -19.62
CA MET A 263 25.14 -1.91 -18.30
C MET A 263 26.20 -2.91 -17.86
N THR A 264 27.18 -2.45 -17.08
CA THR A 264 28.24 -3.32 -16.55
C THR A 264 27.77 -3.98 -15.26
N GLN A 265 27.83 -5.32 -15.18
CA GLN A 265 27.56 -6.03 -13.93
C GLN A 265 28.74 -5.88 -12.97
N VAL A 266 28.50 -5.33 -11.78
CA VAL A 266 29.51 -5.09 -10.73
C VAL A 266 29.28 -5.95 -9.48
N GLY A 267 28.18 -6.69 -9.45
CA GLY A 267 27.82 -7.62 -8.38
C GLY A 267 26.62 -8.49 -8.79
N ASP A 268 26.27 -9.47 -7.96
CA ASP A 268 25.13 -10.34 -8.24
C ASP A 268 23.81 -9.54 -8.28
N GLY A 269 23.22 -9.44 -9.48
CA GLY A 269 22.07 -8.57 -9.75
C GLY A 269 22.32 -7.06 -9.67
N VAL A 270 23.59 -6.60 -9.64
CA VAL A 270 23.96 -5.18 -9.56
C VAL A 270 24.65 -4.71 -10.84
N TYR A 271 24.11 -3.67 -11.46
CA TYR A 271 24.54 -3.15 -12.75
C TYR A 271 24.77 -1.64 -12.68
N GLU A 272 25.81 -1.17 -13.35
CA GLU A 272 26.15 0.26 -13.40
C GLU A 272 26.32 0.77 -14.84
N TYR A 273 25.96 2.04 -15.05
CA TYR A 273 26.22 2.77 -16.29
C TYR A 273 26.45 4.24 -15.99
N THR A 274 27.41 4.88 -16.65
CA THR A 274 27.69 6.31 -16.49
C THR A 274 27.36 7.04 -17.78
N ILE A 275 26.48 8.03 -17.71
CA ILE A 275 26.00 8.77 -18.89
C ILE A 275 25.62 10.20 -18.52
N ALA A 276 25.67 11.11 -19.50
CA ALA A 276 24.98 12.38 -19.40
C ALA A 276 23.46 12.15 -19.44
N ILE A 277 22.74 12.59 -18.41
CA ILE A 277 21.27 12.49 -18.35
C ILE A 277 20.70 13.88 -18.62
N PRO A 278 19.95 14.10 -19.72
CA PRO A 278 19.25 15.36 -19.97
C PRO A 278 18.23 15.69 -18.87
N ASP A 279 17.90 16.97 -18.71
CA ASP A 279 16.79 17.36 -17.83
C ASP A 279 15.45 16.83 -18.38
N GLY A 280 14.61 16.30 -17.49
CA GLY A 280 13.34 15.65 -17.86
C GLY A 280 13.52 14.31 -18.57
N ALA A 281 14.71 13.70 -18.52
CA ALA A 281 14.94 12.41 -19.14
C ALA A 281 14.11 11.31 -18.47
N GLU A 282 13.54 10.45 -19.32
CA GLU A 282 12.86 9.24 -18.91
C GLU A 282 13.62 8.00 -19.37
N PHE A 283 13.66 6.96 -18.53
CA PHE A 283 14.30 5.69 -18.86
C PHE A 283 13.74 4.50 -18.07
N LYS A 284 14.08 3.30 -18.54
CA LYS A 284 13.81 1.99 -17.96
C LYS A 284 15.03 1.07 -18.06
N PHE A 285 14.96 -0.06 -17.37
CA PHE A 285 15.91 -1.16 -17.49
C PHE A 285 15.23 -2.34 -18.19
N ILE A 286 15.93 -2.98 -19.14
CA ILE A 286 15.45 -4.19 -19.83
C ILE A 286 16.50 -5.30 -19.77
N GLY A 287 16.07 -6.56 -19.72
CA GLY A 287 16.95 -7.74 -19.64
C GLY A 287 17.52 -8.22 -20.97
N GLN A 288 17.03 -7.66 -22.08
CA GLN A 288 17.44 -7.95 -23.45
C GLN A 288 17.33 -6.69 -24.31
N GLN A 289 18.03 -6.61 -25.44
CA GLN A 289 17.92 -5.51 -26.41
C GLN A 289 16.65 -5.63 -27.28
N SER A 290 15.51 -5.78 -26.62
CA SER A 290 14.18 -5.77 -27.20
C SER A 290 13.14 -5.56 -26.11
N TRP A 291 11.99 -5.00 -26.49
CA TRP A 291 10.82 -5.00 -25.61
C TRP A 291 10.38 -6.45 -25.37
N GLY A 292 10.15 -6.79 -24.12
CA GLY A 292 9.89 -8.17 -23.69
C GLY A 292 9.42 -8.19 -22.24
N ASP A 293 9.53 -9.33 -21.57
CA ASP A 293 8.99 -9.48 -20.22
C ASP A 293 9.97 -9.02 -19.13
N GLN A 294 11.27 -9.09 -19.39
CA GLN A 294 12.28 -8.58 -18.48
C GLN A 294 12.40 -7.06 -18.63
N GLU A 295 11.58 -6.34 -17.86
CA GLU A 295 11.55 -4.88 -17.79
C GLU A 295 11.36 -4.44 -16.34
N TRP A 296 12.14 -3.45 -15.93
CA TRP A 296 12.07 -2.82 -14.62
C TRP A 296 12.16 -1.30 -14.74
N ALA A 297 11.45 -0.60 -13.89
CA ALA A 297 11.49 0.87 -13.82
C ALA A 297 11.01 1.33 -12.44
N ASN A 298 10.61 2.60 -12.30
CA ASN A 298 10.09 3.12 -11.04
C ASN A 298 8.83 2.35 -10.62
N ILE A 299 8.75 1.94 -9.36
CA ILE A 299 7.60 1.19 -8.84
C ILE A 299 6.29 2.00 -8.97
N HIS A 300 5.22 1.34 -9.41
CA HIS A 300 3.85 1.87 -9.61
C HIS A 300 3.70 2.98 -10.67
N THR A 301 4.20 4.17 -10.37
CA THR A 301 3.94 5.40 -11.12
C THR A 301 5.21 6.01 -11.65
N GLY A 302 5.09 6.97 -12.59
CA GLY A 302 6.26 7.67 -13.11
C GLY A 302 6.93 8.49 -12.00
N GLY A 303 8.25 8.47 -11.92
CA GLY A 303 8.97 9.22 -10.89
C GLY A 303 10.38 8.71 -10.63
N ASN A 304 10.96 9.12 -9.50
CA ASN A 304 12.32 8.74 -9.09
C ASN A 304 12.35 8.29 -7.61
N SER A 305 11.60 7.23 -7.27
CA SER A 305 11.50 6.73 -5.89
C SER A 305 12.77 6.03 -5.38
N GLY A 306 13.62 5.57 -6.30
CA GLY A 306 14.75 4.68 -5.99
C GLY A 306 14.36 3.20 -5.81
N PHE A 307 13.09 2.84 -6.00
CA PHE A 307 12.58 1.46 -5.90
C PHE A 307 12.09 0.94 -7.24
N LEU A 308 12.42 -0.31 -7.54
CA LEU A 308 12.10 -0.96 -8.80
C LEU A 308 10.78 -1.75 -8.72
N GLY A 309 9.93 -1.56 -9.72
CA GLY A 309 8.83 -2.47 -10.04
C GLY A 309 9.14 -3.27 -11.31
N PRO A 310 8.70 -4.54 -11.42
CA PRO A 310 8.77 -5.31 -12.66
C PRO A 310 7.67 -4.86 -13.63
N LYS A 311 7.74 -5.36 -14.88
CA LYS A 311 6.70 -5.15 -15.88
C LYS A 311 5.31 -5.48 -15.32
N GLY A 312 4.37 -4.57 -15.55
CA GLY A 312 3.00 -4.65 -15.03
C GLY A 312 2.78 -3.95 -13.68
N ASP A 313 3.86 -3.58 -12.96
CA ASP A 313 3.80 -2.83 -11.70
C ASP A 313 4.86 -1.71 -11.66
N ASN A 314 5.18 -1.14 -12.83
CA ASN A 314 6.18 -0.08 -12.96
C ASN A 314 5.76 1.00 -13.97
N ASN A 315 6.48 2.12 -13.91
CA ASN A 315 6.42 3.18 -14.91
C ASN A 315 7.81 3.86 -15.04
N ASN A 316 7.97 4.76 -16.01
CA ASN A 316 9.23 5.39 -16.35
C ASN A 316 9.93 5.98 -15.12
N ILE A 317 11.24 5.75 -15.03
CA ILE A 317 12.08 6.54 -14.14
C ILE A 317 12.20 7.92 -14.77
N GLN A 318 11.79 8.96 -14.03
CA GLN A 318 11.77 10.34 -14.50
C GLN A 318 12.83 11.14 -13.74
N TYR A 319 13.82 11.65 -14.44
CA TYR A 319 14.91 12.41 -13.83
C TYR A 319 14.80 13.90 -14.14
N ASN A 320 14.43 14.69 -13.14
CA ASN A 320 14.41 16.16 -13.18
C ASN A 320 15.64 16.70 -12.45
N GLY A 321 16.26 17.75 -12.97
CA GLY A 321 17.54 18.26 -12.51
C GLY A 321 18.75 17.63 -13.21
N GLY A 322 18.59 17.20 -14.47
CA GLY A 322 19.65 16.65 -15.31
C GLY A 322 20.63 17.71 -15.85
N GLY A 323 21.32 17.38 -16.94
CA GLY A 323 22.28 18.25 -17.64
C GLY A 323 23.75 18.02 -17.28
N SER A 324 24.05 16.98 -16.50
CA SER A 324 25.41 16.56 -16.12
C SER A 324 25.61 15.05 -16.33
N THR A 325 26.80 14.55 -16.04
CA THR A 325 27.10 13.12 -16.02
C THR A 325 26.68 12.51 -14.68
N TYR A 326 26.01 11.36 -14.75
CA TYR A 326 25.56 10.61 -13.57
C TYR A 326 25.96 9.15 -13.70
N LYS A 327 26.23 8.53 -12.56
CA LYS A 327 26.29 7.07 -12.44
C LYS A 327 24.91 6.56 -12.05
N ILE A 328 24.36 5.70 -12.90
CA ILE A 328 23.12 4.96 -12.67
C ILE A 328 23.53 3.58 -12.13
N THR A 329 23.03 3.21 -10.96
CA THR A 329 23.18 1.87 -10.39
C THR A 329 21.80 1.23 -10.29
N ALA A 330 21.61 0.08 -10.92
CA ALA A 330 20.42 -0.75 -10.78
C ALA A 330 20.77 -2.01 -9.99
N ASN A 331 20.10 -2.24 -8.87
CA ASN A 331 20.24 -3.45 -8.07
C ASN A 331 18.93 -4.23 -8.15
N ILE A 332 18.84 -5.11 -9.15
CA ILE A 332 17.66 -5.94 -9.40
C ILE A 332 17.41 -6.91 -8.24
N LYS A 333 18.49 -7.40 -7.62
CA LYS A 333 18.42 -8.32 -6.48
C LYS A 333 17.80 -7.67 -5.23
N MET A 334 18.07 -6.39 -5.02
CA MET A 334 17.46 -5.57 -3.96
C MET A 334 16.25 -4.75 -4.42
N GLY A 335 15.80 -4.89 -5.68
CA GLY A 335 14.74 -4.07 -6.27
C GLY A 335 14.89 -2.57 -6.04
N THR A 336 16.11 -2.05 -6.16
CA THR A 336 16.40 -0.61 -5.98
C THR A 336 17.26 -0.07 -7.12
N TYR A 337 17.24 1.24 -7.30
CA TYR A 337 18.16 1.94 -8.19
C TYR A 337 18.58 3.27 -7.59
N LYS A 338 19.70 3.81 -8.08
CA LYS A 338 20.25 5.12 -7.69
C LYS A 338 20.77 5.84 -8.91
N VAL A 339 20.62 7.17 -8.91
CA VAL A 339 21.20 8.07 -9.91
C VAL A 339 22.02 9.11 -9.15
N VAL A 340 23.34 9.06 -9.29
CA VAL A 340 24.27 9.86 -8.49
C VAL A 340 25.11 10.75 -9.41
N PRO A 341 25.22 12.06 -9.17
CA PRO A 341 26.11 12.95 -9.93
C PRO A 341 27.56 12.44 -9.92
N GLN A 342 28.30 12.69 -11.01
CA GLN A 342 29.75 12.43 -11.10
C GLN A 342 30.55 13.73 -11.11
#